data_AF-A0A7K1TFJ6-F1
#
_entry.id   AF-A0A7K1TFJ6-F1
#
_cell.length_a   1.000
_cell.length_b   1.000
_cell.length_c   1.000
_cell.angle_alpha   90.00
_cell.angle_beta   90.00
_cell.angle_gamma   90.00
#
_symmetry.space_group_name_H-M   'P 1'
#
loop_
_entity.id
_entity.type
_entity.pdbx_description
1 polymer ?
#
loop_
_entity_poly.entity_id
_entity_poly.type
_entity_poly.pdbx_seq_one_letter_code
_entity_poly.pdbx_strand_id
1 'polypeptide(L)'
;MENTPLFWILFNLLVVGLLLLDLLVFNRRTHAIKLSEALGWSAFWITLSLTFNYLVYRTMGHEAGLQWLAGYLVEKALSVDNLFVFLLIFTYFKVPAEYQHRILFWGVLGALLLRGIFIVAGAALLAKFHFLLYLLGAFLIYTGIRMALSGGEGPEIDPNGNPVVRFLSRHLPITKQLDGGKFFTHREGVRFATPLLVVLVMIETTDVVFAADSIPAILAISRNTFVVYTSNVFALLGLRALYFALASLMQLFHYLSYGLALILVFIGGKLLAEDFLREHFNLELPMPVSLGVVGGLLLGAIAASLLWPKRAAPNED
;
A
#
# COMPACT_ATOMS: atom_id res chain seq x y z
N MET A 1 11.90 -25.90 8.68
CA MET A 1 11.34 -25.43 9.96
C MET A 1 9.94 -24.89 9.66
N GLU A 2 8.94 -25.77 9.69
CA GLU A 2 7.57 -25.45 9.30
C GLU A 2 6.86 -24.68 10.42
N ASN A 3 6.31 -23.50 10.09
CA ASN A 3 5.12 -22.86 10.66
C ASN A 3 4.75 -23.24 12.10
N THR A 4 5.65 -23.06 13.06
CA THR A 4 5.29 -23.22 14.46
C THR A 4 4.40 -22.03 14.85
N PRO A 5 3.22 -22.23 15.47
CA PRO A 5 2.35 -21.14 15.93
C PRO A 5 3.09 -20.07 16.74
N LEU A 6 4.20 -20.46 17.38
CA LEU A 6 5.12 -19.58 18.09
C LEU A 6 5.74 -18.48 17.21
N PHE A 7 6.10 -18.74 15.96
CA PHE A 7 6.63 -17.69 15.06
C PHE A 7 5.57 -16.66 14.71
N TRP A 8 4.33 -17.09 14.49
CA TRP A 8 3.19 -16.20 14.25
C TRP A 8 2.90 -15.33 15.47
N ILE A 9 2.88 -15.91 16.66
CA ILE A 9 2.66 -15.18 17.91
C ILE A 9 3.79 -14.17 18.13
N LEU A 10 5.05 -14.60 18.04
CA LEU A 10 6.21 -13.74 18.24
C LEU A 10 6.24 -12.59 17.23
N PHE A 11 5.93 -12.86 15.96
CA PHE A 11 5.86 -11.85 14.92
C PHE A 11 4.74 -10.83 15.19
N ASN A 12 3.53 -11.28 15.51
CA ASN A 12 2.44 -10.34 15.80
C ASN A 12 2.70 -9.52 17.07
N LEU A 13 3.34 -10.11 18.09
CA LEU A 13 3.82 -9.35 19.25
C LEU A 13 4.85 -8.29 18.87
N LEU A 14 5.79 -8.62 17.98
CA LEU A 14 6.73 -7.64 17.43
C LEU A 14 5.99 -6.52 16.69
N VAL A 15 5.00 -6.84 15.85
CA VAL A 15 4.20 -5.85 15.10
C VAL A 15 3.45 -4.93 16.05
N VAL A 16 2.76 -5.48 17.06
CA VAL A 16 2.08 -4.67 18.08
C VAL A 16 3.09 -3.79 18.83
N GLY A 17 4.25 -4.33 19.19
CA GLY A 17 5.33 -3.56 19.82
C GLY A 17 5.82 -2.41 18.95
N LEU A 18 6.03 -2.65 17.65
CA LEU A 18 6.44 -1.63 16.68
C LEU A 18 5.35 -0.56 16.48
N LEU A 19 4.07 -0.95 16.40
CA LEU A 19 2.94 -0.01 16.31
C LEU A 19 2.79 0.83 17.58
N LEU A 20 3.00 0.23 18.75
CA LEU A 20 3.00 0.96 20.03
C LEU A 20 4.17 1.94 20.10
N LEU A 21 5.35 1.55 19.64
CA LEU A 21 6.52 2.43 19.56
C LEU A 21 6.25 3.60 18.60
N ASP A 22 5.66 3.32 17.44
CA ASP A 22 5.26 4.29 16.42
C ASP A 22 4.23 5.31 16.92
N LEU A 23 3.37 4.92 17.87
CA LEU A 23 2.42 5.78 18.57
C LEU A 23 3.05 6.56 19.74
N LEU A 24 3.75 5.87 20.64
CA LEU A 24 4.13 6.39 21.95
C LEU A 24 5.44 7.19 21.93
N VAL A 25 6.38 6.80 21.09
CA VAL A 25 7.74 7.36 21.06
C VAL A 25 7.88 8.35 19.91
N PHE A 26 7.54 7.94 18.70
CA PHE A 26 7.82 8.75 17.51
C PHE A 26 6.87 9.95 17.36
N ASN A 27 5.63 9.86 17.86
CA ASN A 27 4.60 10.87 17.57
C ASN A 27 3.86 11.42 18.79
N ARG A 28 4.57 11.58 19.91
CA ARG A 28 4.02 12.17 21.14
C ARG A 28 3.60 13.65 21.00
N ARG A 29 3.99 14.33 19.91
CA ARG A 29 3.69 15.76 19.64
C ARG A 29 3.15 15.95 18.22
N THR A 30 1.98 16.56 18.09
CA THR A 30 1.39 16.97 16.81
C THR A 30 2.14 18.16 16.21
N HIS A 31 3.07 17.90 15.30
CA HIS A 31 3.73 18.92 14.47
C HIS A 31 3.77 18.45 13.02
N ALA A 32 3.87 19.39 12.08
CA ALA A 32 4.09 19.05 10.67
C ALA A 32 5.49 18.42 10.51
N ILE A 33 5.53 17.18 10.01
CA ILE A 33 6.78 16.44 9.83
C ILE A 33 7.58 17.08 8.69
N LYS A 34 8.82 17.47 8.97
CA LYS A 34 9.73 18.00 7.95
C LYS A 34 10.22 16.88 7.03
N LEU A 35 10.53 17.19 5.77
CA LEU A 35 11.03 16.20 4.81
C LEU A 35 12.23 15.39 5.32
N SER A 36 13.21 16.04 5.98
CA SER A 36 14.39 15.35 6.53
C SER A 36 14.04 14.34 7.62
N GLU A 37 13.05 14.66 8.46
CA GLU A 37 12.53 13.77 9.49
C GLU A 37 11.77 12.60 8.87
N ALA A 38 10.91 12.87 7.87
CA ALA A 38 10.16 11.84 7.16
C ALA A 38 11.09 10.86 6.41
N LEU A 39 12.14 11.37 5.77
CA LEU A 39 13.17 10.54 5.12
C LEU A 39 13.97 9.71 6.12
N GLY A 40 14.33 10.29 7.27
CA GLY A 40 15.01 9.56 8.35
C GLY A 40 14.16 8.39 8.87
N TRP A 41 12.86 8.63 9.11
CA TRP A 41 11.93 7.57 9.49
C TRP A 41 11.74 6.53 8.40
N SER A 42 11.63 6.95 7.14
CA SER A 42 11.55 6.02 6.00
C SER A 42 12.77 5.10 5.92
N ALA A 43 13.97 5.66 6.06
CA ALA A 43 15.23 4.91 6.07
C ALA A 43 15.30 3.92 7.24
N PHE A 44 14.83 4.31 8.43
CA PHE A 44 14.72 3.42 9.59
C PHE A 44 13.83 2.21 9.30
N TRP A 45 12.62 2.43 8.78
CA TRP A 45 11.68 1.35 8.46
C TRP A 45 12.19 0.43 7.35
N ILE A 46 12.85 0.98 6.33
CA ILE A 46 13.49 0.19 5.26
C ILE A 46 14.61 -0.67 5.84
N THR A 47 15.48 -0.09 6.67
CA THR A 47 16.60 -0.82 7.29
C THR A 47 16.11 -1.94 8.19
N LEU A 48 15.06 -1.68 8.98
CA LEU A 48 14.42 -2.70 9.81
C LEU A 48 13.84 -3.84 8.97
N SER A 49 13.19 -3.51 7.85
CA SER A 49 12.61 -4.48 6.91
C SER A 49 13.69 -5.35 6.27
N LEU A 50 14.80 -4.75 5.80
CA LEU A 50 15.93 -5.49 5.23
C LEU A 50 16.65 -6.35 6.27
N THR A 51 16.72 -5.90 7.52
CA THR A 51 17.26 -6.70 8.63
C THR A 51 16.40 -7.94 8.87
N PHE A 52 15.07 -7.79 8.85
CA PHE A 52 14.16 -8.92 8.95
C PHE A 52 14.27 -9.84 7.73
N ASN A 53 14.41 -9.30 6.52
CA ASN A 53 14.65 -10.10 5.32
C ASN A 53 15.91 -10.99 5.46
N TYR A 54 17.00 -10.42 5.97
CA TYR A 54 18.22 -11.17 6.23
C TYR A 54 18.01 -12.30 7.25
N LEU A 55 17.18 -12.08 8.27
CA LEU A 55 16.80 -13.13 9.22
C LEU A 55 16.00 -14.24 8.53
N VAL A 56 15.03 -13.90 7.66
CA VAL A 56 14.28 -14.87 6.86
C VAL A 56 15.21 -15.66 5.94
N TYR A 57 16.15 -14.98 5.27
CA TYR A 57 17.17 -15.62 4.44
C TYR A 57 18.00 -16.65 5.21
N ARG A 58 18.46 -16.30 6.42
CA ARG A 58 19.27 -17.17 7.29
C ARG A 58 18.48 -18.36 7.85
N THR A 59 17.21 -18.17 8.19
CA THR A 59 16.41 -19.14 8.95
C THR A 59 15.53 -20.02 8.07
N MET A 60 14.98 -19.46 6.99
CA MET A 60 14.06 -20.12 6.06
C MET A 60 14.71 -20.46 4.72
N GLY A 61 15.95 -20.02 4.49
CA GLY A 61 16.75 -20.34 3.31
C GLY A 61 16.74 -19.24 2.23
N HIS A 62 17.61 -19.44 1.24
CA HIS A 62 17.88 -18.48 0.16
C HIS A 62 16.61 -18.10 -0.61
N GLU A 63 15.82 -19.10 -1.02
CA GLU A 63 14.61 -18.90 -1.82
C GLU A 63 13.54 -18.10 -1.07
N ALA A 64 13.27 -18.45 0.19
CA ALA A 64 12.32 -17.74 1.03
C ALA A 64 12.75 -16.28 1.29
N GLY A 65 14.06 -16.03 1.47
CA GLY A 65 14.61 -14.68 1.58
C GLY A 65 14.38 -13.85 0.32
N LEU A 66 14.62 -14.42 -0.87
CA LEU A 66 14.36 -13.74 -2.14
C LEU A 66 12.87 -13.49 -2.37
N GLN A 67 12.01 -14.47 -2.09
CA GLN A 67 10.55 -14.34 -2.18
C GLN A 67 10.03 -13.26 -1.22
N TRP A 68 10.54 -13.21 0.02
CA TRP A 68 10.20 -12.18 0.99
C TRP A 68 10.61 -10.80 0.49
N LEU A 69 11.83 -10.65 -0.03
CA LEU A 69 12.33 -9.37 -0.54
C LEU A 69 11.52 -8.91 -1.75
N ALA A 70 11.25 -9.82 -2.68
CA ALA A 70 10.38 -9.55 -3.82
C ALA A 70 9.00 -9.10 -3.39
N GLY A 71 8.43 -9.79 -2.41
CA GLY A 71 7.14 -9.44 -1.89
C GLY A 71 7.09 -8.09 -1.20
N TYR A 72 8.10 -7.81 -0.37
CA TYR A 72 8.27 -6.53 0.28
C TYR A 72 8.42 -5.41 -0.75
N LEU A 73 9.24 -5.58 -1.78
CA LEU A 73 9.45 -4.56 -2.81
C LEU A 73 8.21 -4.31 -3.66
N VAL A 74 7.51 -5.36 -4.10
CA VAL A 74 6.26 -5.23 -4.85
C VAL A 74 5.22 -4.51 -4.01
N GLU A 75 5.02 -4.93 -2.76
CA GLU A 75 4.07 -4.26 -1.89
C GLU A 75 4.48 -2.83 -1.58
N LYS A 76 5.77 -2.57 -1.34
CA LYS A 76 6.27 -1.22 -1.10
C LYS A 76 6.04 -0.33 -2.31
N ALA A 77 6.26 -0.84 -3.53
CA ALA A 77 6.00 -0.13 -4.77
C ALA A 77 4.52 0.24 -4.90
N LEU A 78 3.63 -0.75 -4.76
CA LEU A 78 2.18 -0.57 -4.89
C LEU A 78 1.63 0.34 -3.78
N SER A 79 2.20 0.30 -2.57
CA SER A 79 1.80 1.19 -1.48
C SER A 79 2.04 2.66 -1.79
N VAL A 80 3.00 3.02 -2.66
CA VAL A 80 3.21 4.41 -3.09
C VAL A 80 2.03 4.92 -3.91
N ASP A 81 1.41 4.06 -4.72
CA ASP A 81 0.17 4.40 -5.44
C ASP A 81 -0.97 4.70 -4.47
N ASN A 82 -1.13 3.84 -3.46
CA ASN A 82 -2.13 4.03 -2.40
C ASN A 82 -1.95 5.39 -1.70
N LEU A 83 -0.71 5.82 -1.48
CA LEU A 83 -0.41 7.13 -0.88
C LEU A 83 -0.89 8.31 -1.72
N PHE A 84 -0.85 8.23 -3.06
CA PHE A 84 -1.40 9.28 -3.91
C PHE A 84 -2.92 9.40 -3.75
N VAL A 85 -3.63 8.27 -3.72
CA VAL A 85 -5.07 8.31 -3.48
C VAL A 85 -5.37 8.87 -2.09
N PHE A 86 -4.58 8.54 -1.08
CA PHE A 86 -4.75 9.11 0.27
C PHE A 86 -4.58 10.64 0.24
N LEU A 87 -3.58 11.15 -0.48
CA LEU A 87 -3.36 12.59 -0.66
C LEU A 87 -4.53 13.28 -1.37
N LEU A 88 -5.07 12.67 -2.43
CA LEU A 88 -6.25 13.19 -3.13
C LEU A 88 -7.46 13.26 -2.22
N ILE A 89 -7.72 12.20 -1.44
CA ILE A 89 -8.81 12.16 -0.47
C ILE A 89 -8.62 13.25 0.59
N PHE A 90 -7.42 13.38 1.18
CA PHE A 90 -7.16 14.41 2.19
C PHE A 90 -7.30 15.83 1.64
N THR A 91 -6.87 16.06 0.41
CA THR A 91 -6.99 17.36 -0.27
C THR A 91 -8.44 17.70 -0.56
N TYR A 92 -9.20 16.73 -1.09
CA TYR A 92 -10.63 16.87 -1.39
C TYR A 92 -11.44 17.23 -0.14
N PHE A 93 -11.24 16.48 0.95
CA PHE A 93 -11.92 16.71 2.22
C PHE A 93 -11.29 17.84 3.06
N LYS A 94 -10.27 18.53 2.52
CA LYS A 94 -9.52 19.62 3.18
C LYS A 94 -9.09 19.26 4.60
N VAL A 95 -8.57 18.04 4.77
CA VAL A 95 -8.18 17.51 6.08
C VAL A 95 -6.93 18.23 6.58
N PRO A 96 -6.97 18.92 7.73
CA PRO A 96 -5.80 19.56 8.32
C PRO A 96 -4.66 18.56 8.54
N ALA A 97 -3.42 18.99 8.26
CA ALA A 97 -2.22 18.13 8.34
C ALA A 97 -2.04 17.48 9.73
N GLU A 98 -2.46 18.17 10.79
CA GLU A 98 -2.45 17.66 12.17
C GLU A 98 -3.34 16.41 12.39
N TYR A 99 -4.38 16.23 11.58
CA TYR A 99 -5.29 15.07 11.67
C TYR A 99 -4.97 13.97 10.66
N GLN A 100 -4.25 14.28 9.58
CA GLN A 100 -3.82 13.27 8.59
C GLN A 100 -3.02 12.15 9.25
N HIS A 101 -2.13 12.51 10.18
CA HIS A 101 -1.35 11.54 10.96
C HIS A 101 -2.22 10.49 11.66
N ARG A 102 -3.27 10.96 12.34
CA ARG A 102 -4.19 10.08 13.08
C ARG A 102 -4.96 9.17 12.12
N ILE A 103 -5.42 9.71 10.99
CA ILE A 103 -6.14 8.91 10.00
C ILE A 103 -5.20 7.85 9.40
N LEU A 104 -3.97 8.20 9.03
CA LEU A 104 -3.00 7.26 8.49
C LEU A 104 -2.66 6.14 9.48
N PHE A 105 -2.57 6.44 10.78
CA PHE A 105 -2.34 5.41 11.79
C PHE A 105 -3.47 4.39 11.82
N TRP A 106 -4.73 4.84 11.92
CA TRP A 106 -5.88 3.95 11.90
C TRP A 106 -6.03 3.24 10.55
N GLY A 107 -5.69 3.94 9.47
CA GLY A 107 -5.60 3.43 8.10
C GLY A 107 -4.66 2.24 7.95
N VAL A 108 -3.44 2.36 8.48
CA VAL A 108 -2.44 1.27 8.43
C VAL A 108 -2.90 0.08 9.29
N LEU A 109 -3.52 0.35 10.45
CA LEU A 109 -4.01 -0.70 11.33
C LEU A 109 -5.16 -1.49 10.67
N GLY A 110 -6.11 -0.79 10.06
CA GLY A 110 -7.22 -1.42 9.33
C GLY A 110 -6.74 -2.18 8.10
N ALA A 111 -5.88 -1.56 7.29
CA ALA A 111 -5.23 -2.20 6.13
C ALA A 111 -4.51 -3.50 6.52
N LEU A 112 -3.73 -3.49 7.61
CA LEU A 112 -3.01 -4.68 8.10
C LEU A 112 -3.97 -5.82 8.45
N LEU A 113 -5.07 -5.50 9.14
CA LEU A 113 -6.08 -6.47 9.53
C LEU A 113 -6.81 -7.04 8.30
N LEU A 114 -7.27 -6.17 7.40
CA LEU A 114 -7.99 -6.56 6.19
C LEU A 114 -7.11 -7.38 5.24
N ARG A 115 -5.84 -6.99 5.07
CA ARG A 115 -4.85 -7.76 4.30
C ARG A 115 -4.54 -9.10 4.93
N GLY A 116 -4.45 -9.17 6.26
CA GLY A 116 -4.34 -10.46 6.95
C GLY A 116 -5.50 -11.40 6.60
N ILE A 117 -6.73 -10.89 6.64
CA ILE A 117 -7.93 -11.66 6.24
C ILE A 117 -7.84 -12.09 4.76
N PHE A 118 -7.53 -11.17 3.85
CA PHE A 118 -7.47 -11.48 2.42
C PHE A 118 -6.32 -12.41 2.04
N ILE A 119 -5.17 -12.34 2.70
CA ILE A 119 -4.05 -13.25 2.46
C ILE A 119 -4.44 -14.67 2.87
N VAL A 120 -5.08 -14.83 4.04
CA VAL A 120 -5.55 -16.14 4.51
C VAL A 120 -6.66 -16.68 3.59
N ALA A 121 -7.64 -15.84 3.25
CA ALA A 121 -8.74 -16.21 2.36
C ALA A 121 -8.26 -16.51 0.93
N GLY A 122 -7.37 -15.66 0.39
CA GLY A 122 -6.78 -15.78 -0.93
C GLY A 122 -5.90 -17.01 -1.08
N ALA A 123 -5.08 -17.33 -0.07
CA ALA A 123 -4.31 -18.57 -0.04
C ALA A 123 -5.22 -19.81 -0.08
N ALA A 124 -6.34 -19.79 0.66
CA ALA A 124 -7.33 -20.88 0.65
C ALA A 124 -8.08 -21.00 -0.68
N LEU A 125 -8.37 -19.88 -1.36
CA LEU A 125 -9.01 -19.83 -2.68
C LEU A 125 -8.09 -20.31 -3.80
N LEU A 126 -6.83 -19.84 -3.83
CA LEU A 126 -5.84 -20.23 -4.84
C LEU A 126 -5.48 -21.71 -4.78
N ALA A 127 -5.52 -22.33 -3.59
CA ALA A 127 -5.31 -23.76 -3.44
C ALA A 127 -6.40 -24.61 -4.12
N LYS A 128 -7.58 -24.03 -4.40
CA LYS A 128 -8.72 -24.73 -5.01
C LYS A 128 -8.95 -24.37 -6.47
N PHE A 129 -8.51 -23.19 -6.91
CA PHE A 129 -8.86 -22.66 -8.22
C PHE A 129 -7.64 -22.05 -8.92
N HIS A 130 -6.88 -22.88 -9.65
CA HIS A 130 -5.75 -22.42 -10.46
C HIS A 130 -6.14 -21.38 -11.52
N PHE A 131 -7.39 -21.43 -12.02
CA PHE A 131 -7.93 -20.43 -12.95
C PHE A 131 -7.90 -18.98 -12.41
N LEU A 132 -7.90 -18.78 -11.08
CA LEU A 132 -7.83 -17.44 -10.49
C LEU A 132 -6.54 -16.69 -10.85
N LEU A 133 -5.43 -17.39 -11.10
CA LEU A 133 -4.16 -16.78 -11.51
C LEU A 133 -4.27 -16.10 -12.88
N TYR A 134 -5.03 -16.70 -13.80
CA TYR A 134 -5.28 -16.12 -15.12
C TYR A 134 -6.21 -14.90 -15.03
N LEU A 135 -7.29 -15.01 -14.26
CA LEU A 135 -8.21 -13.89 -14.05
C LEU A 135 -7.49 -12.68 -13.44
N LEU A 136 -6.63 -12.96 -12.45
CA LEU A 136 -5.79 -11.97 -11.83
C LEU A 136 -4.81 -11.33 -12.81
N GLY A 137 -4.06 -12.13 -13.56
CA GLY A 137 -3.07 -11.61 -14.51
C GLY A 137 -3.70 -10.67 -15.53
N ALA A 138 -4.90 -11.01 -16.02
CA ALA A 138 -5.68 -10.16 -16.90
C ALA A 138 -6.16 -8.88 -16.21
N PHE A 139 -6.58 -8.97 -14.94
CA PHE A 139 -7.00 -7.83 -14.15
C PHE A 139 -5.86 -6.83 -13.90
N LEU A 140 -4.65 -7.30 -13.55
CA LEU A 140 -3.46 -6.46 -13.36
C LEU A 140 -3.03 -5.72 -14.63
N ILE A 141 -3.10 -6.40 -15.78
CA ILE A 141 -2.83 -5.76 -17.08
C ILE A 141 -3.87 -4.67 -17.34
N TYR A 142 -5.15 -4.97 -17.09
CA TYR A 142 -6.24 -4.00 -17.28
C TYR A 142 -6.05 -2.75 -16.39
N THR A 143 -5.76 -2.94 -15.10
CA THR A 143 -5.58 -1.82 -14.17
C THR A 143 -4.32 -1.01 -14.50
N GLY A 144 -3.22 -1.67 -14.85
CA GLY A 144 -2.00 -1.02 -15.31
C GLY A 144 -2.22 -0.19 -16.59
N ILE A 145 -2.88 -0.74 -17.61
CA ILE A 145 -3.20 0.00 -18.85
C ILE A 145 -4.11 1.19 -18.55
N ARG A 146 -5.17 0.99 -17.77
CA ARG A 146 -6.10 2.06 -17.41
C ARG A 146 -5.39 3.19 -16.68
N MET A 147 -4.51 2.88 -15.74
CA MET A 147 -3.74 3.86 -14.98
C MET A 147 -2.78 4.66 -15.87
N ALA A 148 -2.15 4.03 -16.87
CA ALA A 148 -1.32 4.72 -17.86
C ALA A 148 -2.15 5.65 -18.77
N LEU A 149 -3.34 5.21 -19.20
CA LEU A 149 -4.24 5.98 -20.07
C LEU A 149 -4.90 7.16 -19.34
N SER A 150 -5.16 7.02 -18.04
CA SER A 150 -5.67 8.09 -17.18
C SER A 150 -4.58 9.07 -16.71
N GLY A 151 -3.35 8.95 -17.22
CA GLY A 151 -2.26 9.89 -16.93
C GLY A 151 -1.80 9.92 -15.47
N GLY A 152 -2.12 8.87 -14.69
CA GLY A 152 -1.90 8.87 -13.25
C GLY A 152 -2.87 9.74 -12.44
N GLU A 153 -3.89 10.28 -13.07
CA GLU A 153 -5.06 10.75 -12.34
C GLU A 153 -5.76 9.49 -11.84
N GLY A 154 -5.58 9.20 -10.55
CA GLY A 154 -6.35 8.15 -9.87
C GLY A 154 -7.85 8.35 -10.14
N PRO A 155 -8.68 7.30 -10.04
CA PRO A 155 -10.09 7.37 -10.40
C PRO A 155 -10.74 8.61 -9.79
N GLU A 156 -11.29 9.51 -10.62
CA GLU A 156 -11.99 10.72 -10.16
C GLU A 156 -13.09 10.30 -9.18
N ILE A 157 -12.85 10.55 -7.90
CA ILE A 157 -13.81 10.28 -6.84
C ILE A 157 -14.79 11.44 -6.86
N ASP A 158 -15.94 11.28 -7.51
CA ASP A 158 -17.07 12.23 -7.41
C ASP A 158 -17.84 11.99 -6.09
N PRO A 159 -17.72 12.85 -5.05
CA PRO A 159 -18.14 12.47 -3.70
C PRO A 159 -19.62 12.77 -3.40
N ASN A 160 -20.32 13.48 -4.29
CA ASN A 160 -21.78 13.53 -4.28
C ASN A 160 -22.41 12.27 -4.90
N GLY A 161 -21.61 11.46 -5.62
CA GLY A 161 -22.02 10.18 -6.21
C GLY A 161 -21.38 8.94 -5.59
N ASN A 162 -20.37 9.08 -4.71
CA ASN A 162 -19.59 7.93 -4.23
C ASN A 162 -20.46 6.94 -3.41
N PRO A 163 -20.55 5.66 -3.83
CA PRO A 163 -21.32 4.63 -3.15
C PRO A 163 -20.99 4.50 -1.66
N VAL A 164 -19.73 4.68 -1.27
CA VAL A 164 -19.24 4.55 0.11
C VAL A 164 -19.76 5.67 1.00
N VAL A 165 -19.69 6.92 0.52
CA VAL A 165 -20.20 8.09 1.24
C VAL A 165 -21.73 8.02 1.37
N ARG A 166 -22.41 7.55 0.32
CA ARG A 166 -23.87 7.34 0.33
C ARG A 166 -24.28 6.19 1.25
N PHE A 167 -23.47 5.15 1.35
CA PHE A 167 -23.70 4.05 2.28
C PHE A 167 -23.51 4.52 3.73
N LEU A 168 -22.43 5.23 4.03
CA LEU A 168 -22.17 5.78 5.36
C LEU A 168 -23.26 6.76 5.80
N SER A 169 -23.69 7.68 4.92
CA SER A 169 -24.72 8.67 5.25
C SER A 169 -26.11 8.07 5.46
N ARG A 170 -26.37 6.87 4.93
CA ARG A 170 -27.58 6.09 5.22
C ARG A 170 -27.57 5.40 6.58
N HIS A 171 -26.39 5.00 7.07
CA HIS A 171 -26.26 4.21 8.30
C HIS A 171 -25.87 5.04 9.52
N LEU A 172 -25.22 6.19 9.31
CA LEU A 172 -24.75 7.08 10.38
C LEU A 172 -25.07 8.54 10.05
N PRO A 173 -25.53 9.34 11.02
CA PRO A 173 -25.69 10.78 10.82
C PRO A 173 -24.31 11.43 10.76
N ILE A 174 -24.01 12.12 9.65
CA ILE A 174 -22.70 12.74 9.39
C ILE A 174 -22.78 14.24 9.67
N THR A 175 -21.86 14.77 10.47
CA THR A 175 -21.72 16.22 10.68
C THR A 175 -20.79 16.84 9.63
N LYS A 176 -21.05 18.10 9.26
CA LYS A 176 -20.19 18.88 8.35
C LYS A 176 -18.98 19.51 9.05
N GLN A 177 -19.02 19.61 10.38
CA GLN A 177 -17.99 20.29 11.16
C GLN A 177 -17.00 19.29 11.75
N LEU A 178 -15.71 19.61 11.63
CA LEU A 178 -14.65 18.92 12.36
C LEU A 178 -14.77 19.22 13.87
N ASP A 179 -14.62 18.21 14.71
CA ASP A 179 -14.55 18.32 16.18
C ASP A 179 -13.16 17.85 16.63
N GLY A 180 -12.17 18.69 16.35
CA GLY A 180 -10.76 18.35 16.47
C GLY A 180 -10.41 17.06 15.72
N GLY A 181 -9.54 16.24 16.31
CA GLY A 181 -9.12 14.95 15.74
C GLY A 181 -10.08 13.78 16.00
N LYS A 182 -11.31 14.01 16.49
CA LYS A 182 -12.23 12.92 16.87
C LYS A 182 -12.96 12.36 15.64
N PHE A 183 -13.15 11.05 15.59
CA PHE A 183 -13.96 10.38 14.56
C PHE A 183 -15.47 10.44 14.83
N PHE A 184 -15.85 10.62 16.09
CA PHE A 184 -17.23 10.76 16.51
C PHE A 184 -17.38 12.00 17.40
N THR A 185 -18.49 12.71 17.23
CA THR A 185 -18.88 13.83 18.07
C THR A 185 -20.30 13.59 18.59
N HIS A 186 -20.60 14.09 19.79
CA HIS A 186 -21.95 14.03 20.34
C HIS A 186 -22.58 15.42 20.20
N ARG A 187 -23.76 15.49 19.57
CA ARG A 187 -24.56 16.71 19.50
C ARG A 187 -26.00 16.36 19.85
N GLU A 188 -26.59 17.11 20.77
CA GLU A 188 -28.00 16.96 21.16
C GLU A 188 -28.36 15.51 21.55
N GLY A 189 -27.46 14.81 22.25
CA GLY A 189 -27.67 13.42 22.68
C GLY A 189 -27.47 12.35 21.60
N VAL A 190 -27.21 12.74 20.36
CA VAL A 190 -26.98 11.82 19.22
C VAL A 190 -25.49 11.77 18.85
N ARG A 191 -24.99 10.57 18.53
CA ARG A 191 -23.63 10.36 18.01
C ARG A 191 -23.58 10.63 16.52
N PHE A 192 -22.77 11.60 16.12
CA PHE A 192 -22.49 11.93 14.72
C PHE A 192 -21.11 11.43 14.30
N ALA A 193 -21.02 10.89 13.09
CA ALA A 193 -19.77 10.63 12.40
C ALA A 193 -19.16 11.96 11.92
N THR A 194 -17.88 12.20 12.22
CA THR A 194 -17.18 13.38 11.72
C THR A 194 -16.64 13.15 10.30
N PRO A 195 -16.27 14.21 9.56
CA PRO A 195 -15.62 14.05 8.25
C PRO A 195 -14.36 13.18 8.29
N LEU A 196 -13.63 13.15 9.43
CA LEU A 196 -12.43 12.31 9.57
C LEU A 196 -12.75 10.81 9.52
N LEU A 197 -13.93 10.40 10.00
CA LEU A 197 -14.35 9.00 9.91
C LEU A 197 -14.69 8.62 8.47
N VAL A 198 -15.37 9.52 7.75
CA VAL A 198 -15.67 9.32 6.33
C VAL A 198 -14.39 9.15 5.53
N VAL A 199 -13.40 10.02 5.78
CA VAL A 199 -12.08 9.93 5.15
C VAL A 199 -11.37 8.62 5.49
N LEU A 200 -11.38 8.19 6.76
CA LEU A 200 -10.80 6.92 7.17
C LEU A 200 -11.45 5.75 6.42
N VAL A 201 -12.79 5.69 6.37
CA VAL A 201 -13.50 4.60 5.69
C VAL A 201 -13.22 4.61 4.17
N MET A 202 -13.11 5.80 3.57
CA MET A 202 -12.73 5.93 2.16
C MET A 202 -11.33 5.38 1.90
N ILE A 203 -10.37 5.70 2.77
CA ILE A 203 -9.00 5.17 2.71
C ILE A 203 -9.00 3.64 2.83
N GLU A 204 -9.67 3.09 3.83
CA GLU A 204 -9.78 1.63 4.05
C GLU A 204 -10.43 0.92 2.87
N THR A 205 -11.52 1.48 2.33
CA THR A 205 -12.22 0.89 1.19
C THR A 205 -11.35 0.93 -0.07
N THR A 206 -10.55 1.98 -0.23
CA THR A 206 -9.61 2.09 -1.36
C THR A 206 -8.47 1.09 -1.19
N ASP A 207 -7.92 0.90 0.01
CA ASP A 207 -6.90 -0.12 0.27
C ASP A 207 -7.43 -1.53 -0.02
N VAL A 208 -8.69 -1.83 0.33
CA VAL A 208 -9.35 -3.10 -0.04
C VAL A 208 -9.41 -3.29 -1.54
N VAL A 209 -9.72 -2.25 -2.31
CA VAL A 209 -9.72 -2.31 -3.77
C VAL A 209 -8.30 -2.57 -4.28
N PHE A 210 -7.29 -1.87 -3.77
CA PHE A 210 -5.88 -2.10 -4.13
C PHE A 210 -5.34 -3.45 -3.66
N ALA A 211 -5.90 -4.01 -2.59
CA ALA A 211 -5.58 -5.35 -2.11
C ALA A 211 -6.02 -6.43 -3.13
N ALA A 212 -7.03 -6.15 -3.94
CA ALA A 212 -7.46 -7.06 -5.01
C ALA A 212 -6.39 -7.23 -6.11
N ASP A 213 -5.61 -6.19 -6.39
CA ASP A 213 -4.47 -6.25 -7.32
C ASP A 213 -3.23 -6.84 -6.64
N SER A 214 -2.88 -6.32 -5.47
CA SER A 214 -1.60 -6.61 -4.81
C SER A 214 -1.53 -8.00 -4.18
N ILE A 215 -2.61 -8.51 -3.58
CA ILE A 215 -2.61 -9.80 -2.87
C ILE A 215 -2.37 -10.98 -3.80
N PRO A 216 -3.05 -11.05 -4.94
CA PRO A 216 -2.81 -12.20 -5.78
C PRO A 216 -1.45 -12.11 -6.50
N ALA A 217 -0.93 -10.90 -6.76
CA ALA A 217 0.44 -10.69 -7.26
C ALA A 217 1.50 -11.23 -6.27
N ILE A 218 1.34 -10.99 -4.97
CA ILE A 218 2.25 -11.52 -3.96
C ILE A 218 2.11 -13.05 -3.78
N LEU A 219 0.89 -13.59 -3.88
CA LEU A 219 0.65 -15.03 -3.81
C LEU A 219 1.22 -15.78 -5.03
N ALA A 220 1.45 -15.09 -6.14
CA ALA A 220 2.19 -15.61 -7.29
C ALA A 220 3.68 -15.76 -7.00
N ILE A 221 4.26 -14.86 -6.19
CA ILE A 221 5.68 -14.87 -5.82
C ILE A 221 5.98 -15.97 -4.80
N SER A 222 5.09 -16.16 -3.82
CA SER A 222 5.27 -17.18 -2.79
C SER A 222 3.94 -17.75 -2.34
N ARG A 223 3.90 -19.08 -2.21
CA ARG A 223 2.78 -19.78 -1.56
C ARG A 223 2.94 -19.88 -0.05
N ASN A 224 4.08 -19.47 0.50
CA ASN A 224 4.30 -19.44 1.94
C ASN A 224 3.59 -18.24 2.56
N THR A 225 2.44 -18.48 3.18
CA THR A 225 1.60 -17.43 3.78
C THR A 225 2.33 -16.60 4.84
N PHE A 226 3.29 -17.18 5.56
CA PHE A 226 4.10 -16.43 6.52
C PHE A 226 5.03 -15.43 5.81
N VAL A 227 5.72 -15.87 4.75
CA VAL A 227 6.57 -14.98 3.94
C VAL A 227 5.73 -13.84 3.36
N VAL A 228 4.60 -14.17 2.74
CA VAL A 228 3.66 -13.22 2.15
C VAL A 228 3.13 -12.22 3.18
N TYR A 229 2.63 -12.70 4.33
CA TYR A 229 2.07 -11.85 5.37
C TYR A 229 3.12 -10.93 5.98
N THR A 230 4.28 -11.48 6.39
CA THR A 230 5.31 -10.69 7.05
C THR A 230 5.93 -9.64 6.12
N SER A 231 6.15 -9.94 4.83
CA SER A 231 6.65 -8.94 3.87
C SER A 231 5.64 -7.81 3.65
N ASN A 232 4.35 -8.12 3.66
CA ASN A 232 3.27 -7.14 3.51
C ASN A 232 3.19 -6.19 4.71
N VAL A 233 3.22 -6.77 5.91
CA VAL A 233 3.23 -6.03 7.17
C VAL A 233 4.42 -5.06 7.22
N PHE A 234 5.63 -5.52 6.88
CA PHE A 234 6.80 -4.63 6.86
C PHE A 234 6.72 -3.53 5.80
N ALA A 235 6.11 -3.80 4.64
CA ALA A 235 5.89 -2.77 3.64
C ALA A 235 4.97 -1.64 4.16
N LEU A 236 3.93 -2.01 4.94
CA LEU A 236 2.97 -1.08 5.56
C LEU A 236 3.50 -0.35 6.79
N LEU A 237 4.36 -0.98 7.61
CA LEU A 237 4.85 -0.39 8.87
C LEU A 237 5.65 0.92 8.71
N GLY A 238 6.07 1.29 7.49
CA GLY A 238 6.68 2.58 7.19
C GLY A 238 5.83 3.54 6.34
N LEU A 239 4.57 3.20 6.06
CA LEU A 239 3.71 3.93 5.11
C LEU A 239 3.46 5.37 5.56
N ARG A 240 3.31 5.60 6.87
CA ARG A 240 3.12 6.94 7.43
C ARG A 240 4.31 7.87 7.18
N ALA A 241 5.53 7.39 7.42
CA ALA A 241 6.75 8.16 7.14
C ALA A 241 6.90 8.44 5.64
N LEU A 242 6.60 7.43 4.81
CA LEU A 242 6.63 7.56 3.36
C LEU A 242 5.59 8.55 2.85
N TYR A 243 4.38 8.58 3.43
CA TYR A 243 3.35 9.57 3.12
C TYR A 243 3.87 10.99 3.32
N PHE A 244 4.46 11.31 4.48
CA PHE A 244 4.92 12.68 4.74
C PHE A 244 6.14 13.06 3.91
N ALA A 245 7.01 12.10 3.59
CA ALA A 245 8.09 12.31 2.64
C ALA A 245 7.54 12.60 1.23
N LEU A 246 6.56 11.81 0.77
CA LEU A 246 5.92 11.95 -0.53
C LEU A 246 5.11 13.24 -0.63
N ALA A 247 4.30 13.57 0.38
CA ALA A 247 3.50 14.79 0.45
C ALA A 247 4.37 16.05 0.31
N SER A 248 5.56 16.03 0.92
CA SER A 248 6.54 17.11 0.82
C SER A 248 7.21 17.19 -0.55
N LEU A 249 7.21 16.09 -1.32
CA LEU A 249 7.82 15.97 -2.64
C LEU A 249 6.80 15.92 -3.78
N MET A 250 5.50 16.07 -3.48
CA MET A 250 4.41 15.85 -4.45
C MET A 250 4.56 16.72 -5.71
N GLN A 251 5.14 17.91 -5.59
CA GLN A 251 5.38 18.78 -6.73
C GLN A 251 6.48 18.27 -7.69
N LEU A 252 7.23 17.23 -7.33
CA LEU A 252 8.34 16.65 -8.11
C LEU A 252 7.98 15.32 -8.79
N PHE A 253 6.95 14.58 -8.35
CA PHE A 253 6.70 13.19 -8.76
C PHE A 253 5.58 13.00 -9.79
N HIS A 254 5.70 13.64 -10.96
CA HIS A 254 4.70 13.55 -12.03
C HIS A 254 4.66 12.18 -12.76
N TYR A 255 5.79 11.47 -12.90
CA TYR A 255 5.86 10.25 -13.72
C TYR A 255 5.71 8.92 -12.95
N LEU A 256 5.50 8.98 -11.64
CA LEU A 256 5.52 7.79 -10.80
C LEU A 256 4.37 6.81 -11.09
N SER A 257 3.20 7.36 -11.43
CA SER A 257 2.02 6.61 -11.91
C SER A 257 2.30 5.76 -13.15
N TYR A 258 3.07 6.27 -14.12
CA TYR A 258 3.45 5.52 -15.31
C TYR A 258 4.42 4.37 -14.99
N GLY A 259 5.33 4.58 -14.04
CA GLY A 259 6.22 3.52 -13.55
C GLY A 259 5.44 2.37 -12.91
N LEU A 260 4.45 2.70 -12.08
CA LEU A 260 3.56 1.74 -11.43
C LEU A 260 2.71 0.98 -12.45
N ALA A 261 2.23 1.67 -13.49
CA ALA A 261 1.45 1.05 -14.56
C ALA A 261 2.26 0.00 -15.32
N LEU A 262 3.51 0.31 -15.64
CA LEU A 262 4.44 -0.64 -16.29
C LEU A 262 4.71 -1.86 -15.41
N ILE A 263 4.84 -1.67 -14.09
CA ILE A 263 5.04 -2.77 -13.14
C ILE A 263 3.81 -3.69 -13.10
N LEU A 264 2.61 -3.13 -13.04
CA LEU A 264 1.36 -3.91 -13.04
C LEU A 264 1.20 -4.73 -14.32
N VAL A 265 1.45 -4.11 -15.49
CA VAL A 265 1.40 -4.81 -16.79
C VAL A 265 2.46 -5.91 -16.86
N PHE A 266 3.68 -5.66 -16.37
CA PHE A 266 4.75 -6.66 -16.36
C PHE A 266 4.42 -7.85 -15.45
N ILE A 267 3.95 -7.60 -14.22
CA ILE A 267 3.60 -8.66 -13.26
C ILE A 267 2.40 -9.46 -13.77
N GLY A 268 1.35 -8.78 -14.27
CA GLY A 268 0.18 -9.44 -14.85
C GLY A 268 0.53 -10.27 -16.07
N GLY A 269 1.38 -9.75 -16.96
CA GLY A 269 1.90 -10.48 -18.12
C GLY A 269 2.70 -11.72 -17.73
N LYS A 270 3.60 -11.61 -16.74
CA LYS A 270 4.35 -12.76 -16.20
C LYS A 270 3.40 -13.83 -15.68
N LEU A 271 2.39 -13.43 -14.88
CA LEU A 271 1.38 -14.32 -14.30
C LEU A 271 0.59 -15.11 -15.36
N LEU A 272 0.19 -14.46 -16.46
CA LEU A 272 -0.50 -15.12 -17.57
C LEU A 272 0.43 -16.05 -18.37
N ALA A 273 1.68 -15.65 -18.51
CA ALA A 273 2.66 -16.36 -19.32
C ALA A 273 3.34 -17.52 -18.58
N GLU A 274 3.24 -17.59 -17.24
CA GLU A 274 4.00 -18.53 -16.41
C GLU A 274 3.72 -20.00 -16.77
N ASP A 275 2.45 -20.40 -16.83
CA ASP A 275 2.08 -21.77 -17.19
C ASP A 275 2.43 -22.11 -18.65
N PHE A 276 2.20 -21.16 -19.57
CA PHE A 276 2.52 -21.35 -20.99
C PHE A 276 4.03 -21.46 -21.27
N LEU A 277 4.85 -20.59 -20.66
CA LEU A 277 6.31 -20.60 -20.80
C LEU A 277 6.93 -21.85 -20.18
N ARG A 278 6.35 -22.33 -19.07
CA ARG A 278 6.79 -23.54 -18.41
C ARG A 278 6.45 -24.80 -19.22
N GLU A 279 5.25 -24.86 -19.78
CA GLU A 279 4.76 -26.05 -20.50
C GLU A 279 5.33 -26.17 -21.93
N HIS A 280 5.47 -25.06 -22.67
CA HIS A 280 5.96 -25.10 -24.06
C HIS A 280 7.47 -24.87 -24.22
N PHE A 281 8.11 -24.12 -23.32
CA PHE A 281 9.51 -23.71 -23.49
C PHE A 281 10.44 -24.16 -22.35
N ASN A 282 9.89 -24.83 -21.31
CA ASN A 282 10.62 -25.25 -20.12
C ASN A 282 11.43 -24.10 -19.49
N LEU A 283 10.94 -22.87 -19.66
CA LEU A 283 11.64 -21.64 -19.31
C LEU A 283 10.99 -21.02 -18.07
N GLU A 284 11.61 -21.18 -16.92
CA GLU A 284 11.18 -20.51 -15.69
C GLU A 284 11.87 -19.15 -15.62
N LEU A 285 11.08 -18.07 -15.64
CA LEU A 285 11.61 -16.70 -15.48
C LEU A 285 12.26 -16.58 -14.09
N PRO A 286 13.59 -16.47 -14.00
CA PRO A 286 14.25 -16.51 -12.70
C PRO A 286 13.81 -15.31 -11.86
N MET A 287 13.46 -15.56 -10.61
CA MET A 287 13.02 -14.52 -9.67
C MET A 287 13.95 -13.29 -9.60
N PRO A 288 15.29 -13.44 -9.62
CA PRO A 288 16.21 -12.28 -9.66
C PRO A 288 16.01 -11.37 -10.87
N VAL A 289 15.61 -11.92 -12.03
CA VAL A 289 15.34 -11.14 -13.25
C VAL A 289 14.06 -10.34 -13.09
N SER A 290 12.98 -10.96 -12.59
CA SER A 290 11.73 -10.22 -12.30
C SER A 290 11.95 -9.10 -11.30
N LEU A 291 12.73 -9.36 -10.25
CA LEU A 291 13.12 -8.37 -9.25
C LEU A 291 13.91 -7.20 -9.86
N GLY A 292 14.89 -7.52 -10.72
CA GLY A 292 15.68 -6.52 -11.43
C GLY A 292 14.83 -5.63 -12.33
N VAL A 293 13.85 -6.20 -13.05
CA VAL A 293 12.94 -5.43 -13.90
C VAL A 293 12.06 -4.50 -13.07
N VAL A 294 11.43 -4.99 -12.01
CA VAL A 294 10.57 -4.16 -11.13
C VAL A 294 11.39 -3.04 -10.48
N GLY A 295 12.56 -3.36 -9.93
CA GLY A 295 13.46 -2.35 -9.36
C GLY A 295 13.93 -1.32 -10.38
N GLY A 296 14.25 -1.75 -11.60
CA GLY A 296 14.65 -0.88 -12.70
C GLY A 296 13.54 0.07 -13.15
N LEU A 297 12.29 -0.42 -13.28
CA LEU A 297 11.13 0.40 -13.62
C LEU A 297 10.85 1.48 -12.55
N LEU A 298 10.93 1.11 -11.28
CA LEU A 298 10.79 2.05 -10.16
C LEU A 298 11.87 3.13 -10.18
N LEU A 299 13.15 2.72 -10.25
CA LEU A 299 14.27 3.65 -10.27
C LEU A 299 14.22 4.56 -11.50
N GLY A 300 13.82 4.01 -12.65
CA GLY A 300 13.61 4.75 -13.89
C GLY A 300 12.51 5.80 -13.76
N ALA A 301 11.37 5.46 -13.17
CA ALA A 301 10.26 6.40 -12.94
C ALA A 301 10.65 7.52 -11.97
N ILE A 302 11.38 7.19 -10.91
CA ILE A 302 11.92 8.18 -9.95
C ILE A 302 12.93 9.09 -10.65
N ALA A 303 13.87 8.53 -11.42
CA ALA A 303 14.88 9.30 -12.14
C ALA A 303 14.26 10.22 -13.20
N ALA A 304 13.30 9.72 -13.99
CA ALA A 304 12.60 10.49 -15.01
C ALA A 304 11.83 11.67 -14.38
N SER A 305 11.23 11.46 -13.21
CA SER A 305 10.51 12.52 -12.50
C SER A 305 11.43 13.58 -11.87
N LEU A 306 12.65 13.21 -11.48
CA LEU A 306 13.66 14.15 -11.00
C LEU A 306 14.32 14.93 -12.15
N LEU A 307 14.51 14.30 -13.31
CA LEU A 307 15.15 14.91 -14.48
C LEU A 307 14.20 15.83 -15.27
N TRP A 308 12.89 15.54 -15.27
CA TRP A 308 11.85 16.37 -15.91
C TRP A 308 10.76 16.79 -14.90
N PRO A 309 11.06 17.70 -13.96
CA PRO A 309 10.07 18.24 -13.05
C PRO A 309 9.04 19.10 -13.80
N LYS A 310 7.77 19.04 -13.38
CA LYS A 310 6.68 19.86 -13.93
C LYS A 310 6.97 21.33 -13.59
N ARG A 311 7.02 22.23 -14.59
CA ARG A 311 7.15 23.67 -14.34
C ARG A 311 5.97 24.12 -13.47
N ALA A 312 6.26 24.74 -12.33
CA ALA A 312 5.24 25.43 -11.54
C ALA A 312 4.53 26.45 -12.45
N ALA A 313 3.20 26.44 -12.44
CA ALA A 313 2.42 27.46 -13.13
C ALA A 313 2.84 28.84 -12.57
N PRO A 314 2.99 29.88 -13.42
CA PRO A 314 3.26 31.22 -12.93
C PRO A 314 2.14 31.62 -11.98
N ASN A 315 2.49 32.14 -10.80
CA ASN A 315 1.52 32.82 -9.94
C ASN A 315 0.90 33.95 -10.77
N GLU A 316 -0.41 33.88 -11.01
CA GLU A 316 -1.16 35.05 -11.49
C GLU A 316 -1.29 35.99 -10.29
N ASP A 317 -0.48 37.07 -10.31
CA ASP A 317 -0.58 38.22 -9.40
C ASP A 317 -1.84 39.06 -9.67
#